data_AF-A0A402ACD7-F1
#
_entry.id   AF-A0A402ACD7-F1
#
_cell.length_a   1.000
_cell.length_b   1.000
_cell.length_c   1.000
_cell.angle_alpha   90.00
_cell.angle_beta   90.00
_cell.angle_gamma   90.00
#
_symmetry.space_group_name_H-M   'P 1'
#
loop_
_entity.id
_entity.type
_entity.pdbx_description
1 polymer ?
#
loop_
_entity_poly.entity_id
_entity_poly.type
_entity_poly.pdbx_seq_one_letter_code
_entity_poly.pdbx_strand_id
1 'polypeptide(L)'
;MREQVTPLKVEKLRLQAEINCLTFESAIAPENDQQARTQLEAAQSQISEIQAQISPLQWEINQLTRQFWVTKDQVSKNKYDLSASRYRELEQDEAYYESSKTTADRILILEKKMIEEIQELERMLHEI
;
A
#
# COMPACT_ATOMS: atom_id res chain seq x y z
N MET A 1 -17.29 -12.36 8.85
CA MET A 1 -16.81 -11.00 8.46
C MET A 1 -15.30 -10.89 8.57
N ARG A 2 -14.67 -11.11 9.73
CA ARG A 2 -13.19 -11.10 9.83
C ARG A 2 -12.54 -12.09 8.86
N GLU A 3 -13.01 -13.34 8.83
CA GLU A 3 -12.55 -14.37 7.88
C GLU A 3 -12.71 -14.00 6.40
N GLN A 4 -13.65 -13.10 6.07
CA GLN A 4 -13.85 -12.62 4.70
C GLN A 4 -12.95 -11.43 4.38
N VAL A 5 -12.67 -10.57 5.37
CA VAL A 5 -11.85 -9.36 5.22
C VAL A 5 -10.37 -9.68 5.22
N THR A 6 -9.91 -10.66 6.00
CA THR A 6 -8.50 -11.06 6.07
C THR A 6 -7.89 -11.40 4.70
N PRO A 7 -8.46 -12.30 3.87
CA PRO A 7 -7.89 -12.60 2.56
C PRO A 7 -7.92 -11.39 1.62
N LEU A 8 -8.95 -10.53 1.69
CA LEU A 8 -9.02 -9.30 0.89
C LEU A 8 -7.92 -8.31 1.28
N LYS A 9 -7.59 -8.19 2.56
CA LYS A 9 -6.48 -7.34 3.04
C LYS A 9 -5.13 -7.87 2.57
N VAL A 10 -4.92 -9.18 2.60
CA VAL A 10 -3.71 -9.82 2.08
C VAL A 10 -3.56 -9.56 0.59
N GLU A 11 -4.64 -9.71 -0.18
CA GLU A 11 -4.62 -9.46 -1.63
C GLU A 11 -4.37 -7.98 -1.94
N LYS A 12 -5.00 -7.06 -1.20
CA LYS A 12 -4.70 -5.63 -1.30
C LYS A 12 -3.22 -5.35 -1.07
N LEU A 13 -2.61 -5.95 -0.04
CA LEU A 13 -1.18 -5.77 0.26
C LEU A 13 -0.29 -6.30 -0.88
N ARG A 14 -0.64 -7.46 -1.45
CA ARG A 14 0.04 -8.02 -2.63
C ARG A 14 -0.01 -7.06 -3.82
N LEU A 15 -1.19 -6.52 -4.12
CA LEU A 15 -1.36 -5.55 -5.21
C LEU A 15 -0.63 -4.24 -4.94
N GLN A 16 -0.51 -3.79 -3.69
CA GLN A 16 0.29 -2.61 -3.35
C GLN A 16 1.77 -2.81 -3.69
N ALA A 17 2.31 -4.00 -3.43
CA ALA A 17 3.66 -4.36 -3.82
C ALA A 17 3.83 -4.37 -5.35
N GLU A 18 2.86 -4.97 -6.05
CA GLU A 18 2.85 -5.04 -7.52
C GLU A 18 2.78 -3.65 -8.16
N ILE A 19 1.89 -2.78 -7.69
CA ILE A 19 1.79 -1.38 -8.14
C ILE A 19 3.10 -0.65 -7.91
N ASN A 20 3.75 -0.83 -6.75
CA ASN A 20 5.03 -0.18 -6.48
C ASN A 20 6.11 -0.63 -7.48
N CYS A 21 6.16 -1.91 -7.83
CA CYS A 21 7.05 -2.41 -8.88
C CYS A 21 6.71 -1.85 -10.26
N LEU A 22 5.45 -1.96 -10.69
CA LEU A 22 4.99 -1.48 -11.99
C LEU A 22 5.15 0.04 -12.14
N THR A 23 4.98 0.80 -11.05
CA THR A 23 5.23 2.24 -11.05
C THR A 23 6.69 2.53 -11.42
N PHE A 24 7.63 1.82 -10.79
CA PHE A 24 9.05 1.95 -11.11
C PHE A 24 9.35 1.53 -12.55
N GLU A 25 8.85 0.37 -12.98
CA GLU A 25 9.05 -0.14 -14.35
C GLU A 25 8.50 0.84 -15.38
N SER A 26 7.29 1.38 -15.18
CA SER A 26 6.68 2.36 -16.07
C SER A 26 7.45 3.68 -16.16
N ALA A 27 8.22 4.04 -15.11
CA ALA A 27 9.03 5.25 -15.07
C ALA A 27 10.35 5.10 -15.83
N ILE A 28 10.92 3.89 -15.89
CA ILE A 28 12.17 3.63 -16.63
C ILE A 28 11.92 3.14 -18.07
N ALA A 29 10.71 2.63 -18.33
CA ALA A 29 10.32 2.09 -19.61
C ALA A 29 10.35 3.17 -20.70
N PRO A 30 10.79 2.84 -21.93
CA PRO A 30 10.72 3.76 -23.04
C PRO A 30 9.25 4.13 -23.35
N GLU A 31 9.03 5.30 -23.96
CA GLU A 31 7.69 5.87 -24.15
C GLU A 31 6.70 4.97 -24.91
N ASN A 32 7.22 4.08 -25.76
CA ASN A 32 6.47 3.13 -26.57
C ASN A 32 6.12 1.82 -25.85
N ASP A 33 6.68 1.57 -24.67
CA ASP A 33 6.36 0.39 -23.87
C ASP A 33 5.13 0.66 -22.99
N GLN A 34 3.98 0.32 -23.54
CA GLN A 34 2.68 0.53 -22.90
C GLN A 34 2.31 -0.62 -21.95
N GLN A 35 3.05 -1.74 -21.94
CA GLN A 35 2.64 -2.92 -21.19
C GLN A 35 2.64 -2.66 -19.68
N ALA A 36 3.73 -2.11 -19.14
CA ALA A 36 3.83 -1.79 -17.72
C ALA A 36 2.77 -0.78 -17.27
N ARG A 37 2.45 0.20 -18.12
CA ARG A 37 1.41 1.22 -17.86
C ARG A 37 0.01 0.61 -17.79
N THR A 38 -0.34 -0.24 -18.76
CA THR A 38 -1.63 -0.93 -18.77
C THR A 38 -1.77 -1.87 -17.57
N GLN A 39 -0.70 -2.59 -17.21
CA GLN A 39 -0.70 -3.45 -16.02
C GLN A 39 -0.85 -2.64 -14.73
N LEU A 40 -0.17 -1.49 -14.64
CA LEU A 40 -0.29 -0.57 -13.51
C LEU A 40 -1.72 -0.07 -13.33
N GLU A 41 -2.36 0.39 -14.42
CA GLU A 41 -3.75 0.84 -14.42
C GLU A 41 -4.71 -0.27 -13.99
N ALA A 42 -4.50 -1.50 -14.50
CA ALA A 42 -5.29 -2.66 -14.11
C ALA A 42 -5.15 -2.98 -12.61
N ALA A 43 -3.92 -3.00 -12.09
CA ALA A 43 -3.65 -3.26 -10.66
C ALA A 43 -4.25 -2.16 -9.75
N GLN A 44 -4.17 -0.89 -10.17
CA GLN A 44 -4.80 0.23 -9.46
C GLN A 44 -6.33 0.10 -9.41
N SER A 45 -6.94 -0.32 -10.53
CA SER A 45 -8.37 -0.59 -10.60
C SER A 45 -8.79 -1.72 -9.64
N GLN A 46 -8.03 -2.82 -9.63
CA GLN A 46 -8.27 -3.95 -8.73
C GLN A 46 -8.17 -3.56 -7.24
N ILE A 47 -7.18 -2.75 -6.84
CA ILE A 47 -7.12 -2.25 -5.45
C ILE A 47 -8.36 -1.44 -5.10
N SER A 48 -8.81 -0.56 -6.00
CA SER A 48 -10.00 0.27 -5.77
C SER A 48 -11.24 -0.59 -5.53
N GLU A 49 -11.43 -1.64 -6.34
CA GLU A 49 -12.53 -2.59 -6.19
C GLU A 49 -12.45 -3.37 -4.86
N ILE A 50 -11.28 -3.90 -4.51
CA ILE A 50 -11.09 -4.62 -3.25
C ILE A 50 -11.32 -3.68 -2.06
N GLN A 51 -10.87 -2.43 -2.15
CA GLN A 51 -11.07 -1.45 -1.09
C GLN A 51 -12.55 -1.08 -0.92
N ALA A 52 -13.32 -1.03 -2.02
CA ALA A 52 -14.76 -0.86 -1.98
C ALA A 52 -15.49 -2.05 -1.31
N GLN A 53 -14.95 -3.26 -1.44
CA GLN A 53 -15.47 -4.45 -0.74
C GLN A 53 -15.08 -4.50 0.75
N ILE A 54 -13.85 -4.14 1.10
CA ILE A 54 -13.35 -4.15 2.48
C ILE A 54 -14.08 -3.11 3.34
N SER A 55 -14.31 -1.90 2.80
CA SER A 55 -14.85 -0.76 3.57
C SER A 55 -16.16 -1.06 4.33
N PRO A 56 -17.23 -1.58 3.70
CA PRO A 56 -18.48 -1.88 4.41
C PRO A 56 -18.30 -3.00 5.45
N LEU A 57 -17.54 -4.06 5.13
CA LEU A 57 -17.29 -5.18 6.04
C LEU A 57 -16.48 -4.74 7.27
N GLN A 58 -15.47 -3.88 7.06
CA GLN A 58 -14.66 -3.32 8.13
C GLN A 58 -15.49 -2.38 9.01
N TRP A 59 -16.38 -1.59 8.41
CA TRP A 59 -17.31 -0.74 9.16
C TRP A 59 -18.20 -1.58 10.07
N GLU A 60 -18.76 -2.68 9.58
CA GLU A 60 -19.61 -3.57 10.36
C GLU A 60 -18.86 -4.26 11.50
N ILE A 61 -17.64 -4.76 11.23
CA ILE A 61 -16.73 -5.27 12.27
C ILE A 61 -16.49 -4.20 13.34
N ASN A 62 -16.21 -2.96 12.93
CA ASN A 62 -15.96 -1.87 13.85
C ASN A 62 -17.19 -1.56 14.71
N GLN A 63 -18.39 -1.55 14.13
CA GLN A 63 -19.64 -1.35 14.90
C GLN A 63 -19.85 -2.46 15.92
N LEU A 64 -19.71 -3.73 15.52
CA LEU A 64 -19.91 -4.87 16.42
C LEU A 64 -18.86 -4.90 17.54
N THR A 65 -17.63 -4.50 17.27
CA THR A 65 -16.53 -4.47 18.25
C THR A 65 -16.59 -3.24 19.17
N ARG A 66 -17.58 -2.35 19.01
CA ARG A 66 -17.75 -1.20 19.93
C ARG A 66 -18.11 -1.61 21.35
N GLN A 67 -18.89 -2.68 21.48
CA GLN A 67 -19.29 -3.24 22.76
C GLN A 67 -18.33 -4.38 23.09
N PHE A 68 -17.69 -4.32 24.25
CA PHE A 68 -16.73 -5.34 24.69
C PHE A 68 -16.92 -5.60 26.18
N TRP A 69 -16.68 -6.84 26.58
CA TRP A 69 -16.78 -7.26 27.96
C TRP A 69 -15.40 -7.24 28.60
N VAL A 70 -15.32 -6.69 29.81
CA VAL A 70 -14.09 -6.66 30.61
C VAL A 70 -14.33 -7.33 31.96
N THR A 71 -13.38 -8.12 32.41
CA THR A 71 -13.42 -8.75 33.73
C THR A 71 -12.92 -7.79 34.81
N LYS A 72 -13.32 -8.02 36.07
CA LYS A 72 -12.84 -7.22 37.21
C LYS A 72 -11.31 -7.23 37.35
N ASP A 73 -10.68 -8.37 37.04
CA ASP A 73 -9.22 -8.51 37.06
C ASP A 73 -8.55 -7.63 35.99
N GLN A 74 -9.07 -7.63 34.76
CA GLN A 74 -8.58 -6.75 33.68
C GLN A 74 -8.70 -5.28 34.04
N VAL A 75 -9.84 -4.88 34.63
CA VAL A 75 -10.06 -3.49 35.07
C VAL A 75 -9.06 -3.09 36.16
N SER A 76 -8.80 -3.98 37.13
CA SER A 76 -7.81 -3.71 38.18
C SER A 76 -6.39 -3.57 37.61
N LYS A 77 -5.99 -4.45 36.68
CA LYS A 77 -4.69 -4.39 36.00
C LYS A 77 -4.51 -3.11 35.18
N ASN A 78 -5.57 -2.65 34.52
CA ASN A 78 -5.60 -1.40 33.77
C ASN A 78 -5.88 -0.17 34.66
N LYS A 79 -5.68 -0.26 35.98
CA LYS A 79 -5.82 0.86 36.94
C LYS A 79 -7.20 1.52 36.90
N TYR A 80 -8.24 0.74 36.65
CA TYR A 80 -9.63 1.20 36.51
C TYR A 80 -9.88 2.19 35.36
N ASP A 81 -8.92 2.35 34.44
CA ASP A 81 -9.11 3.06 33.18
C ASP A 81 -10.04 2.22 32.31
N LEU A 82 -11.22 2.74 31.96
CA LEU A 82 -12.23 2.07 31.12
C LEU A 82 -12.20 2.54 29.66
N SER A 83 -11.16 3.27 29.25
CA SER A 83 -11.00 3.67 27.85
C SER A 83 -10.86 2.45 26.95
N ALA A 84 -11.55 2.48 25.81
CA ALA A 84 -11.57 1.36 24.88
C ALA A 84 -10.17 0.99 24.37
N SER A 85 -9.23 1.93 24.28
CA SER A 85 -7.85 1.70 23.85
C SER A 85 -7.06 0.76 24.78
N ARG A 86 -7.47 0.62 26.06
CA ARG A 86 -6.81 -0.27 27.02
C ARG A 86 -7.25 -1.74 26.94
N TYR A 87 -8.36 -2.01 26.25
CA TYR A 87 -8.97 -3.34 26.17
C TYR A 87 -9.22 -3.81 24.75
N ARG A 88 -9.25 -2.88 23.79
CA ARG A 88 -9.46 -3.19 22.38
C ARG A 88 -8.11 -3.25 21.67
N GLU A 89 -7.79 -4.41 21.14
CA GLU A 89 -6.79 -4.53 20.07
C GLU A 89 -7.42 -3.95 18.80
N LEU A 90 -6.97 -2.75 18.42
CA LEU A 90 -7.23 -2.23 17.08
C LEU A 90 -6.27 -2.96 16.14
N GLU A 91 -6.79 -3.92 15.39
CA GLU A 91 -6.06 -4.47 14.23
C GLU A 91 -5.85 -3.32 13.25
N GLN A 92 -4.62 -2.79 13.22
CA GLN A 92 -4.22 -1.87 12.16
C GLN A 92 -4.03 -2.68 10.88
N ASP A 93 -4.51 -2.12 9.77
CA ASP A 93 -4.24 -2.70 8.47
C ASP A 93 -2.73 -2.66 8.21
N GLU A 94 -2.21 -3.80 7.76
CA GLU A 94 -0.83 -3.88 7.31
C GLU A 94 -0.63 -2.96 6.11
N ALA A 95 0.44 -2.18 6.14
CA ALA A 95 0.81 -1.29 5.05
C ALA A 95 2.04 -1.86 4.35
N TYR A 96 2.02 -1.85 3.02
CA TYR A 96 3.18 -2.24 2.24
C TYR A 96 4.29 -1.19 2.36
N TYR A 97 5.49 -1.65 2.71
CA TYR A 97 6.72 -0.87 2.67
C TYR A 97 7.78 -1.65 1.88
N GLU A 98 8.35 -0.98 0.88
CA GLU A 98 9.52 -1.50 0.18
C GLU A 98 10.74 -1.50 1.11
N SER A 99 11.67 -2.44 0.91
CA SER A 99 12.93 -2.45 1.65
C SER A 99 13.80 -1.24 1.28
N SER A 100 14.46 -0.63 2.26
CA SER A 100 15.32 0.54 2.03
C SER A 100 16.43 0.28 1.02
N LYS A 101 16.94 -0.96 0.96
CA LYS A 101 17.93 -1.37 -0.04
C LYS A 101 17.37 -1.29 -1.45
N THR A 102 16.20 -1.89 -1.69
CA THR A 102 15.55 -1.86 -3.00
C THR A 102 15.23 -0.43 -3.42
N THR A 103 14.72 0.39 -2.49
CA THR A 103 14.45 1.81 -2.77
C THR A 103 15.73 2.56 -3.16
N ALA A 104 16.84 2.34 -2.45
CA ALA A 104 18.12 2.95 -2.79
C ALA A 104 18.61 2.50 -4.19
N ASP A 105 18.52 1.20 -4.50
CA ASP A 105 18.90 0.67 -5.81
C ASP A 105 18.05 1.28 -6.94
N ARG A 106 16.73 1.45 -6.72
CA ARG A 106 15.82 2.10 -7.68
C ARG A 106 16.14 3.57 -7.90
N ILE A 107 16.47 4.33 -6.85
CA ILE A 107 16.89 5.73 -6.98
C ILE A 107 18.13 5.85 -7.88
N LEU A 108 19.13 4.98 -7.69
CA LEU A 108 20.34 4.99 -8.52
C LEU A 108 20.05 4.69 -9.99
N ILE A 109 19.07 3.82 -10.28
CA ILE A 109 18.66 3.53 -11.66
C ILE A 109 17.96 4.73 -12.28
N LEU A 110 17.04 5.37 -11.55
CA LEU A 110 16.35 6.58 -12.03
C LEU A 110 17.32 7.73 -12.30
N GLU A 111 18.31 7.92 -11.41
CA GLU A 111 19.34 8.94 -11.60
C GLU A 111 20.12 8.72 -12.89
N LYS A 112 20.56 7.48 -13.17
CA LYS A 112 21.25 7.14 -14.42
C LYS A 112 20.37 7.42 -15.64
N LYS A 113 19.10 7.00 -15.60
CA LYS A 113 18.16 7.21 -16.70
C LYS A 113 17.95 8.71 -16.98
N MET A 114 17.80 9.51 -15.93
CA MET A 114 17.65 10.95 -16.04
C MET A 114 18.90 11.62 -16.65
N ILE A 115 20.10 11.19 -16.26
CA ILE A 115 21.34 11.69 -16.87
C ILE A 115 21.40 11.35 -18.37
N GLU A 116 21.03 10.13 -18.76
CA GLU A 116 20.97 9.71 -20.17
C GLU A 116 20.00 10.58 -20.98
N GLU A 117 18.82 10.86 -20.43
CA GLU A 117 17.81 11.72 -21.08
C GLU A 117 18.28 13.17 -21.21
N ILE A 118 18.94 13.71 -20.18
CA ILE A 118 19.52 15.06 -20.25
C ILE A 118 20.58 15.14 -21.35
N GLN A 119 21.47 14.15 -21.45
CA GLN A 119 22.49 14.11 -22.49
C GLN A 119 21.89 14.03 -23.89
N GLU A 120 20.78 13.30 -24.06
CA GLU A 120 20.06 13.27 -25.32
C GLU A 120 19.48 14.63 -25.69
N LEU A 121 18.83 15.30 -24.73
CA LEU A 121 18.31 16.66 -24.93
C LEU A 121 19.44 17.65 -25.29
N GLU A 122 20.59 17.55 -24.63
CA GLU A 122 21.77 18.38 -24.95
C GLU A 122 22.25 18.14 -26.39
N ARG A 123 22.30 16.89 -26.87
CA ARG A 123 22.65 16.58 -28.27
C ARG A 123 21.67 17.21 -29.24
N MET A 124 20.37 17.04 -29.02
CA MET A 124 19.33 17.62 -29.87
C MET A 124 19.43 19.16 -29.95
N LEU A 125 19.84 19.82 -28.86
CA LEU A 125 20.04 21.27 -28.85
C LEU A 125 21.30 21.74 -29.60
N HIS A 126 22.35 20.90 -29.68
CA HIS A 126 23.59 21.23 -30.39
C HIS A 126 23.58 20.80 -31.87
N GLU A 127 22.63 19.97 -32.29
CA GLU A 127 22.40 19.57 -33.69
C GLU A 127 21.46 20.52 -34.47
N ILE A 128 21.04 21.63 -33.85
CA ILE A 128 20.26 22.74 -34.45
C ILE A 128 21.18 23.95 -34.67
#